data_AF-F0H214-F1
#
_entry.id   AF-F0H214-F1
#
_cell.length_a   1.000
_cell.length_b   1.000
_cell.length_c   1.000
_cell.angle_alpha   90.00
_cell.angle_beta   90.00
_cell.angle_gamma   90.00
#
_symmetry.space_group_name_H-M   'P 1'
#
loop_
_entity.id
_entity.type
_entity.pdbx_description
1 polymer ?
#
loop_
_entity_poly.entity_id
_entity_poly.type
_entity_poly.pdbx_seq_one_letter_code
_entity_poly.pdbx_strand_id
1 'polypeptide(L)'
;MKDFKKEISILSRRNGFWIILLVAVSLLFSGLFQTKSLDETHRSLIQTTNRLNTMAKTGKKYGKDVKIDKKFFQDNDILSEKMEKKYKYDEYINFDYEKASQKEIDKYEEFQLKNGEYIQTLDQYEFLSKDAKGKSSGFFLNSISALGVVLAIVLGVLFSSMEHATSYYEFTRIYPWTKKKDFLMKICFGLILVGGFVLVSSFLNYMIIKTSSFEILKTGSRQVPETIKSFGILSAIYLAILSIGFMSGNILGHGGLAIMTFGFLDILDGIIGNISQIILGYSDYNRSFAYLINEKIVDNGNPINTILRVILRPLSNFNTSKYGVLGLIIFSLIVFIISYSLIEKTKTENSGMMVLLKPIANLGKILIILLFASAGTMIFQSSIFEGFSIMNFVVFAILIYIFTKIFNILFKLRLKV
;
A
#
# COMPACT_ATOMS: atom_id res chain seq x y z
N MET A 1 -3.72 -16.97 -30.54
CA MET A 1 -5.11 -16.83 -30.06
C MET A 1 -5.74 -18.14 -29.57
N LYS A 2 -5.60 -19.28 -30.29
CA LYS A 2 -6.18 -20.57 -29.85
C LYS A 2 -5.68 -21.01 -28.46
N ASP A 3 -4.38 -20.93 -28.21
CA ASP A 3 -3.79 -21.34 -26.91
C ASP A 3 -4.23 -20.44 -25.77
N PHE A 4 -4.27 -19.12 -25.99
CA PHE A 4 -4.76 -18.16 -25.00
C PHE A 4 -6.24 -18.42 -24.63
N LYS A 5 -7.09 -18.72 -25.61
CA LYS A 5 -8.49 -19.08 -25.37
C LYS A 5 -8.60 -20.37 -24.56
N LYS A 6 -7.74 -21.36 -24.81
CA LYS A 6 -7.67 -22.60 -24.03
C LYS A 6 -7.24 -22.32 -22.59
N GLU A 7 -6.17 -21.56 -22.40
CA GLU A 7 -5.67 -21.18 -21.06
C GLU A 7 -6.74 -20.45 -20.24
N ILE A 8 -7.43 -19.46 -20.84
CA ILE A 8 -8.56 -18.78 -20.19
C ILE A 8 -9.65 -19.78 -19.82
N SER A 9 -10.07 -20.65 -20.74
CA SER A 9 -11.11 -21.64 -20.46
C SER A 9 -10.73 -22.55 -19.29
N ILE A 10 -9.45 -22.91 -19.20
CA ILE A 10 -8.91 -23.78 -18.18
C ILE A 10 -8.88 -23.05 -16.82
N LEU A 11 -8.28 -21.85 -16.75
CA LEU A 11 -8.21 -21.04 -15.53
C LEU A 11 -9.59 -20.65 -15.03
N SER A 12 -10.52 -20.36 -15.95
CA SER A 12 -11.91 -20.04 -15.63
C SER A 12 -12.68 -21.24 -15.09
N ARG A 13 -12.43 -22.46 -15.59
CA ARG A 13 -13.04 -23.67 -15.01
C ARG A 13 -12.50 -23.97 -13.62
N ARG A 14 -11.19 -23.79 -13.40
CA ARG A 14 -10.54 -24.08 -12.12
C ARG A 14 -10.90 -23.05 -11.05
N ASN A 15 -10.75 -21.77 -11.39
CA ASN A 15 -10.82 -20.67 -10.42
C ASN A 15 -12.09 -19.82 -10.60
N GLY A 16 -12.98 -20.13 -11.54
CA GLY A 16 -14.09 -19.25 -11.92
C GLY A 16 -15.00 -18.88 -10.75
N PHE A 17 -15.35 -19.85 -9.90
CA PHE A 17 -16.10 -19.58 -8.68
C PHE A 17 -15.37 -18.56 -7.78
N TRP A 18 -14.09 -18.78 -7.51
CA TRP A 18 -13.27 -17.89 -6.68
C TRP A 18 -13.09 -16.51 -7.29
N ILE A 19 -12.89 -16.42 -8.61
CA ILE A 19 -12.77 -15.15 -9.33
C ILE A 19 -14.08 -14.35 -9.23
N ILE A 20 -15.22 -15.00 -9.50
CA ILE A 20 -16.53 -14.33 -9.44
C ILE A 20 -16.83 -13.87 -8.01
N LEU A 21 -16.61 -14.75 -7.02
CA LEU A 21 -16.81 -14.43 -5.62
C LEU A 21 -15.95 -13.24 -5.19
N LEU A 22 -14.65 -13.27 -5.51
CA LEU A 22 -13.72 -12.19 -5.20
C LEU A 22 -14.13 -10.87 -5.83
N VAL A 23 -14.48 -10.88 -7.13
CA VAL A 23 -14.95 -9.68 -7.83
C VAL A 23 -16.23 -9.13 -7.18
N ALA A 24 -17.21 -10.00 -6.91
CA ALA A 24 -18.48 -9.59 -6.31
C ALA A 24 -18.29 -9.00 -4.91
N VAL A 25 -17.51 -9.66 -4.05
CA VAL A 25 -17.19 -9.20 -2.69
C VAL A 25 -16.43 -7.88 -2.73
N SER A 26 -15.38 -7.77 -3.55
CA SER A 26 -14.61 -6.53 -3.69
C SER A 26 -15.48 -5.38 -4.21
N LEU A 27 -16.41 -5.62 -5.15
CA LEU A 27 -17.33 -4.59 -5.64
C LEU A 27 -18.32 -4.16 -4.56
N LEU A 28 -18.92 -5.11 -3.83
CA LEU A 28 -19.88 -4.84 -2.77
C LEU A 28 -19.25 -3.97 -1.68
N PHE A 29 -18.09 -4.37 -1.15
CA PHE A 29 -17.44 -3.59 -0.10
C PHE A 29 -16.91 -2.25 -0.62
N SER A 30 -16.51 -2.15 -1.90
CA SER A 30 -16.07 -0.88 -2.49
C SER A 30 -17.23 0.12 -2.50
N GLY A 31 -18.42 -0.32 -2.90
CA GLY A 31 -19.63 0.48 -2.88
C GLY A 31 -20.06 0.91 -1.47
N LEU A 32 -20.00 -0.02 -0.50
CA LEU A 32 -20.32 0.28 0.90
C LEU A 32 -19.36 1.31 1.51
N PHE A 33 -18.04 1.12 1.32
CA PHE A 33 -17.05 2.06 1.83
C PHE A 33 -17.16 3.44 1.17
N GLN A 34 -17.44 3.47 -0.14
CA GLN A 34 -17.66 4.71 -0.85
C GLN A 34 -18.86 5.49 -0.31
N THR A 35 -19.99 4.79 -0.12
CA THR A 35 -21.22 5.40 0.41
C THR A 35 -21.00 5.93 1.82
N LYS A 36 -20.40 5.11 2.69
CA LYS A 36 -20.07 5.50 4.07
C LYS A 36 -19.13 6.71 4.11
N SER A 37 -18.09 6.73 3.28
CA SER A 37 -17.13 7.84 3.21
C SER A 37 -17.81 9.14 2.76
N LEU A 38 -18.69 9.09 1.75
CA LEU A 38 -19.45 10.26 1.32
C LEU A 38 -20.37 10.79 2.43
N ASP A 39 -21.08 9.90 3.13
CA ASP A 39 -21.97 10.28 4.24
C ASP A 39 -21.18 10.89 5.42
N GLU A 40 -20.05 10.29 5.78
CA GLU A 40 -19.18 10.79 6.85
C GLU A 40 -18.59 12.16 6.50
N THR A 41 -18.08 12.34 5.27
CA THR A 41 -17.57 13.66 4.87
C THR A 41 -18.70 14.69 4.77
N HIS A 42 -19.89 14.32 4.30
CA HIS A 42 -21.05 15.21 4.27
C HIS A 42 -21.41 15.72 5.68
N ARG A 43 -21.55 14.80 6.64
CA ARG A 43 -21.84 15.14 8.04
C ARG A 43 -20.75 15.98 8.66
N SER A 44 -19.48 15.61 8.44
CA SER A 44 -18.32 16.33 8.98
C SER A 44 -18.25 17.75 8.41
N LEU A 45 -18.42 17.90 7.10
CA LEU A 45 -18.43 19.21 6.44
C LEU A 45 -19.55 20.09 6.99
N ILE A 46 -20.78 19.58 7.13
CA ILE A 46 -21.89 20.33 7.72
C ILE A 46 -21.59 20.73 9.17
N GLN A 47 -21.07 19.82 9.98
CA GLN A 47 -20.74 20.10 11.38
C GLN A 47 -19.68 21.18 11.49
N THR A 48 -18.60 21.09 10.71
CA THR A 48 -17.52 22.08 10.68
C THR A 48 -18.00 23.42 10.15
N THR A 49 -18.81 23.44 9.10
CA THR A 49 -19.41 24.67 8.58
C THR A 49 -20.39 25.30 9.57
N ASN A 50 -21.14 24.51 10.35
CA ASN A 50 -22.01 25.04 11.42
C ASN A 50 -21.19 25.65 12.57
N ARG A 51 -20.05 25.06 12.93
CA ARG A 51 -19.10 25.66 13.87
C ARG A 51 -18.57 26.99 13.34
N LEU A 52 -18.14 27.04 12.07
CA LEU A 52 -17.69 28.25 11.41
C LEU A 52 -18.75 29.37 11.43
N ASN A 53 -20.01 29.04 11.15
CA ASN A 53 -21.13 29.99 11.24
C ASN A 53 -21.39 30.49 12.66
N THR A 54 -21.20 29.63 13.66
CA THR A 54 -21.31 30.00 15.09
C THR A 54 -20.18 30.96 15.48
N MET A 55 -18.94 30.68 15.07
CA MET A 55 -17.77 31.55 15.28
C MET A 55 -17.97 32.94 14.68
N ALA A 56 -18.56 32.97 13.48
CA ALA A 56 -18.82 34.20 12.75
C ALA A 56 -20.13 34.90 13.15
N LYS A 57 -20.92 34.32 14.06
CA LYS A 57 -22.21 34.84 14.56
C LYS A 57 -23.22 35.15 13.44
N THR A 58 -23.26 34.33 12.39
CA THR A 58 -24.14 34.55 11.23
C THR A 58 -25.60 34.14 11.48
N GLY A 59 -25.86 33.32 12.51
CA GLY A 59 -27.17 32.73 12.78
C GLY A 59 -27.59 31.64 11.79
N LYS A 60 -26.80 31.36 10.74
CA LYS A 60 -27.06 30.28 9.78
C LYS A 60 -26.72 28.92 10.38
N LYS A 61 -27.59 27.93 10.18
CA LYS A 61 -27.36 26.53 10.53
C LYS A 61 -27.84 25.61 9.41
N TYR A 62 -26.93 24.83 8.87
CA TYR A 62 -27.21 23.84 7.84
C TYR A 62 -27.75 22.54 8.46
N GLY A 63 -28.83 22.02 7.89
CA GLY A 63 -29.43 20.73 8.25
C GLY A 63 -28.77 19.56 7.52
N LYS A 64 -29.17 18.33 7.87
CA LYS A 64 -28.60 17.08 7.32
C LYS A 64 -28.91 16.86 5.83
N ASP A 65 -29.89 17.54 5.26
CA ASP A 65 -30.32 17.35 3.86
C ASP A 65 -29.77 18.45 2.92
N VAL A 66 -28.83 19.26 3.41
CA VAL A 66 -28.21 20.33 2.62
C VAL A 66 -27.44 19.75 1.44
N LYS A 67 -27.72 20.32 0.26
CA LYS A 67 -26.95 20.07 -0.96
C LYS A 67 -25.62 20.82 -0.90
N ILE A 68 -24.55 20.11 -1.23
CA ILE A 68 -23.19 20.66 -1.33
C ILE A 68 -22.96 21.08 -2.78
N ASP A 69 -23.44 22.28 -3.10
CA ASP A 69 -23.36 22.89 -4.43
C ASP A 69 -22.30 24.02 -4.48
N LYS A 70 -22.22 24.73 -5.61
CA LYS A 70 -21.28 25.86 -5.75
C LYS A 70 -21.59 27.00 -4.77
N LYS A 71 -22.87 27.24 -4.47
CA LYS A 71 -23.31 28.33 -3.59
C LYS A 71 -22.93 28.04 -2.14
N PHE A 72 -23.07 26.79 -1.69
CA PHE A 72 -22.60 26.33 -0.39
C PHE A 72 -21.13 26.70 -0.19
N PHE A 73 -20.27 26.43 -1.16
CA PHE A 73 -18.86 26.79 -1.04
C PHE A 73 -18.62 28.30 -1.16
N GLN A 74 -19.29 29.01 -2.07
CA GLN A 74 -19.13 30.47 -2.19
C GLN A 74 -19.45 31.19 -0.87
N ASP A 75 -20.56 30.84 -0.22
CA ASP A 75 -20.97 31.46 1.04
C ASP A 75 -19.98 31.14 2.18
N ASN A 76 -19.52 29.89 2.27
CA ASN A 76 -18.73 29.42 3.39
C ASN A 76 -17.21 29.66 3.22
N ASP A 77 -16.70 29.72 1.99
CA ASP A 77 -15.30 30.08 1.71
C ASP A 77 -15.03 31.55 2.07
N ILE A 78 -15.94 32.47 1.68
CA ILE A 78 -15.86 33.88 2.07
C ILE A 78 -15.88 34.02 3.60
N LEU A 79 -16.69 33.19 4.26
CA LEU A 79 -16.76 33.16 5.72
C LEU A 79 -15.44 32.65 6.34
N SER A 80 -14.86 31.59 5.76
CA SER A 80 -13.58 31.01 6.18
C SER A 80 -12.48 32.06 6.08
N GLU A 81 -12.30 32.69 4.92
CA GLU A 81 -11.29 33.73 4.70
C GLU A 81 -11.41 34.89 5.69
N LYS A 82 -12.65 35.27 6.03
CA LYS A 82 -12.90 36.32 7.04
C LYS A 82 -12.47 35.87 8.45
N MET A 83 -12.72 34.61 8.80
CA MET A 83 -12.32 34.06 10.10
C MET A 83 -10.81 33.81 10.17
N GLU A 84 -10.19 33.33 9.10
CA GLU A 84 -8.74 33.15 8.98
C GLU A 84 -8.00 34.46 9.27
N LYS A 85 -8.44 35.57 8.65
CA LYS A 85 -7.91 36.92 8.92
C LYS A 85 -8.13 37.37 10.36
N LYS A 86 -9.32 37.10 10.93
CA LYS A 86 -9.66 37.49 12.31
C LYS A 86 -8.80 36.77 13.35
N TYR A 87 -8.49 35.49 13.12
CA TYR A 87 -7.76 34.64 14.06
C TYR A 87 -6.27 34.48 13.70
N LYS A 88 -5.76 35.23 12.71
CA LYS A 88 -4.35 35.20 12.30
C LYS A 88 -3.86 33.78 11.94
N TYR A 89 -4.69 33.04 11.23
CA TYR A 89 -4.45 31.64 10.84
C TYR A 89 -3.08 31.46 10.16
N ASP A 90 -2.74 32.34 9.19
CA ASP A 90 -1.49 32.27 8.42
C ASP A 90 -0.21 32.50 9.26
N GLU A 91 -0.28 33.15 10.43
CA GLU A 91 0.91 33.45 11.24
C GLU A 91 1.52 32.19 11.88
N TYR A 92 0.76 31.09 12.00
CA TYR A 92 1.20 29.92 12.79
C TYR A 92 0.88 28.53 12.21
N ILE A 93 0.32 28.43 11.00
CA ILE A 93 0.04 27.14 10.32
C ILE A 93 1.27 26.24 10.16
N ASN A 94 2.46 26.84 10.00
CA ASN A 94 3.71 26.12 9.73
C ASN A 94 4.74 26.28 10.86
N PHE A 95 4.29 26.33 12.12
CA PHE A 95 5.19 26.47 13.26
C PHE A 95 6.11 25.23 13.39
N ASP A 96 7.41 25.44 13.27
CA ASP A 96 8.43 24.38 13.36
C ASP A 96 9.02 24.35 14.77
N TYR A 97 8.51 23.43 15.59
CA TYR A 97 9.00 23.22 16.96
C TYR A 97 10.49 22.88 17.02
N GLU A 98 11.08 22.29 15.98
CA GLU A 98 12.49 21.89 15.97
C GLU A 98 13.43 23.07 15.73
N LYS A 99 12.93 24.16 15.13
CA LYS A 99 13.72 25.36 14.82
C LYS A 99 13.35 26.59 15.65
N ALA A 100 12.23 26.54 16.38
CA ALA A 100 11.75 27.65 17.17
C ALA A 100 12.54 27.82 18.48
N SER A 101 12.79 29.07 18.85
CA SER A 101 13.29 29.42 20.18
C SER A 101 12.20 29.18 21.25
N GLN A 102 12.60 28.99 22.51
CA GLN A 102 11.64 28.82 23.61
C GLN A 102 10.60 29.96 23.69
N LYS A 103 11.01 31.20 23.43
CA LYS A 103 10.10 32.36 23.41
C LYS A 103 9.07 32.30 22.28
N GLU A 104 9.39 31.68 21.15
CA GLU A 104 8.46 31.49 20.04
C GLU A 104 7.50 30.34 20.33
N ILE A 105 8.00 29.28 20.98
CA ILE A 105 7.18 28.16 21.46
C ILE A 105 6.15 28.66 22.48
N ASP A 106 6.57 29.40 23.50
CA ASP A 106 5.67 29.92 24.53
C ASP A 106 4.57 30.81 23.93
N LYS A 107 4.92 31.66 22.93
CA LYS A 107 3.94 32.50 22.20
C LYS A 107 2.97 31.68 21.37
N TYR A 108 3.45 30.63 20.71
CA TYR A 108 2.60 29.74 19.93
C TYR A 108 1.66 28.94 20.81
N GLU A 109 2.13 28.45 21.96
CA GLU A 109 1.30 27.75 22.94
C GLU A 109 0.22 28.67 23.53
N GLU A 110 0.56 29.91 23.88
CA GLU A 110 -0.41 30.90 24.34
C GLU A 110 -1.46 31.22 23.25
N PHE A 111 -1.02 31.32 22.00
CA PHE A 111 -1.90 31.50 20.85
C PHE A 111 -2.84 30.30 20.65
N GLN A 112 -2.33 29.07 20.76
CA GLN A 112 -3.10 27.83 20.65
C GLN A 112 -4.10 27.67 21.80
N LEU A 113 -3.71 28.01 23.03
CA LEU A 113 -4.63 28.01 24.17
C LEU A 113 -5.81 28.98 23.95
N LYS A 114 -5.57 30.11 23.28
CA LYS A 114 -6.58 31.14 23.05
C LYS A 114 -7.43 30.88 21.79
N ASN A 115 -6.84 30.33 20.74
CA ASN A 115 -7.46 30.26 19.40
C ASN A 115 -7.52 28.84 18.81
N GLY A 116 -7.00 27.82 19.48
CA GLY A 116 -6.79 26.48 18.92
C GLY A 116 -8.07 25.81 18.41
N GLU A 117 -9.20 25.94 19.11
CA GLU A 117 -10.48 25.38 18.64
C GLU A 117 -10.94 26.04 17.32
N TYR A 118 -10.68 27.34 17.16
CA TYR A 118 -11.03 28.09 15.95
C TYR A 118 -10.12 27.71 14.78
N ILE A 119 -8.81 27.58 15.04
CA ILE A 119 -7.82 27.14 14.05
C ILE A 119 -8.12 25.73 13.58
N GLN A 120 -8.38 24.81 14.51
CA GLN A 120 -8.76 23.44 14.20
C GLN A 120 -10.04 23.38 13.34
N THR A 121 -11.00 24.26 13.59
CA THR A 121 -12.22 24.35 12.76
C THR A 121 -11.91 24.83 11.34
N LEU A 122 -10.99 25.77 11.18
CA LEU A 122 -10.52 26.27 9.88
C LEU A 122 -9.71 25.21 9.13
N ASP A 123 -8.76 24.54 9.78
CA ASP A 123 -8.00 23.40 9.23
C ASP A 123 -8.95 22.31 8.71
N GLN A 124 -9.92 21.93 9.54
CA GLN A 124 -10.91 20.92 9.17
C GLN A 124 -11.77 21.39 8.00
N TYR A 125 -12.20 22.66 7.97
CA TYR A 125 -13.00 23.17 6.87
C TYR A 125 -12.17 23.19 5.58
N GLU A 126 -10.94 23.66 5.63
CA GLU A 126 -10.04 23.72 4.48
C GLU A 126 -9.79 22.31 3.90
N PHE A 127 -9.50 21.33 4.76
CA PHE A 127 -9.31 19.94 4.38
C PHE A 127 -10.57 19.35 3.73
N LEU A 128 -11.71 19.41 4.43
CA LEU A 128 -12.98 18.82 3.96
C LEU A 128 -13.52 19.53 2.70
N SER A 129 -13.34 20.84 2.60
CA SER A 129 -13.73 21.66 1.45
C SER A 129 -12.88 21.31 0.22
N LYS A 130 -11.56 21.15 0.38
CA LYS A 130 -10.69 20.66 -0.70
C LYS A 130 -11.09 19.26 -1.15
N ASP A 131 -11.36 18.35 -0.22
CA ASP A 131 -11.82 17.01 -0.55
C ASP A 131 -13.16 17.03 -1.30
N ALA A 132 -14.16 17.74 -0.78
CA ALA A 132 -15.51 17.78 -1.33
C ALA A 132 -15.62 18.50 -2.68
N LYS A 133 -14.74 19.48 -2.95
CA LYS A 133 -14.58 20.08 -4.29
C LYS A 133 -13.90 19.13 -5.28
N GLY A 134 -13.63 17.90 -4.84
CA GLY A 134 -12.90 16.90 -5.58
C GLY A 134 -11.45 17.26 -5.78
N LYS A 135 -10.87 18.26 -5.08
CA LYS A 135 -9.46 18.66 -5.23
C LYS A 135 -8.51 17.62 -4.61
N SER A 136 -8.97 16.87 -3.62
CA SER A 136 -8.32 15.65 -3.14
C SER A 136 -8.84 14.41 -3.90
N SER A 137 -7.99 13.39 -4.04
CA SER A 137 -8.34 12.13 -4.71
C SER A 137 -9.09 11.13 -3.79
N GLY A 138 -9.36 11.50 -2.54
CA GLY A 138 -9.88 10.62 -1.49
C GLY A 138 -11.19 9.95 -1.88
N PHE A 139 -12.14 10.71 -2.43
CA PHE A 139 -13.47 10.21 -2.84
C PHE A 139 -13.49 9.27 -4.03
N PHE A 140 -12.45 9.25 -4.87
CA PHE A 140 -12.48 8.43 -6.09
C PHE A 140 -11.54 7.23 -6.02
N LEU A 141 -10.48 7.30 -5.21
CA LEU A 141 -9.45 6.27 -5.15
C LEU A 141 -9.55 5.33 -3.97
N ASN A 142 -9.89 5.82 -2.76
CA ASN A 142 -9.60 5.05 -1.54
C ASN A 142 -10.39 3.73 -1.47
N SER A 143 -11.65 3.74 -1.89
CA SER A 143 -12.52 2.57 -1.90
C SER A 143 -12.14 1.56 -3.00
N ILE A 144 -11.92 2.03 -4.24
CA ILE A 144 -11.55 1.20 -5.40
C ILE A 144 -10.14 0.60 -5.21
N SER A 145 -9.21 1.38 -4.67
CA SER A 145 -7.83 0.93 -4.49
C SER A 145 -7.69 -0.10 -3.38
N ALA A 146 -8.31 0.08 -2.21
CA ALA A 146 -8.14 -0.86 -1.09
C ALA A 146 -8.61 -2.29 -1.41
N LEU A 147 -9.83 -2.45 -1.92
CA LEU A 147 -10.36 -3.78 -2.28
C LEU A 147 -9.86 -4.28 -3.63
N GLY A 148 -9.49 -3.36 -4.51
CA GLY A 148 -8.77 -3.69 -5.73
C GLY A 148 -7.40 -4.30 -5.45
N VAL A 149 -6.68 -3.83 -4.43
CA VAL A 149 -5.38 -4.39 -4.01
C VAL A 149 -5.57 -5.82 -3.53
N VAL A 150 -6.59 -6.08 -2.68
CA VAL A 150 -6.92 -7.44 -2.24
C VAL A 150 -7.22 -8.33 -3.44
N LEU A 151 -8.03 -7.84 -4.39
CA LEU A 151 -8.34 -8.57 -5.62
C LEU A 151 -7.09 -8.89 -6.44
N ALA A 152 -6.21 -7.92 -6.65
CA ALA A 152 -4.96 -8.10 -7.39
C ALA A 152 -4.04 -9.13 -6.73
N ILE A 153 -3.93 -9.10 -5.39
CA ILE A 153 -3.14 -10.07 -4.62
C ILE A 153 -3.72 -11.47 -4.76
N VAL A 154 -5.03 -11.64 -4.52
CA VAL A 154 -5.68 -12.95 -4.58
C VAL A 154 -5.62 -13.52 -5.99
N LEU A 155 -5.84 -12.73 -7.05
CA LEU A 155 -5.66 -13.18 -8.43
C LEU A 155 -4.23 -13.64 -8.71
N GLY A 156 -3.23 -12.89 -8.25
CA GLY A 156 -1.82 -13.25 -8.37
C GLY A 156 -1.54 -14.60 -7.72
N VAL A 157 -2.04 -14.84 -6.51
CA VAL A 157 -1.90 -16.12 -5.78
C VAL A 157 -2.64 -17.26 -6.48
N LEU A 158 -3.89 -17.05 -6.90
CA LEU A 158 -4.73 -18.06 -7.57
C LEU A 158 -4.11 -18.57 -8.87
N PHE A 159 -3.45 -17.69 -9.63
CA PHE A 159 -2.85 -18.03 -10.93
C PHE A 159 -1.40 -18.52 -10.85
N SER A 160 -0.80 -18.55 -9.67
CA SER A 160 0.60 -18.97 -9.49
C SER A 160 0.77 -19.98 -8.35
N SER A 161 0.97 -19.53 -7.11
CA SER A 161 1.37 -20.38 -5.99
C SER A 161 0.32 -21.40 -5.58
N MET A 162 -0.98 -21.12 -5.76
CA MET A 162 -2.03 -22.11 -5.51
C MET A 162 -2.00 -23.24 -6.55
N GLU A 163 -1.63 -22.93 -7.79
CA GLU A 163 -1.38 -23.94 -8.81
C GLU A 163 -0.15 -24.78 -8.45
N HIS A 164 0.97 -24.15 -8.08
CA HIS A 164 2.20 -24.84 -7.68
C HIS A 164 2.06 -25.73 -6.43
N ALA A 165 1.09 -25.41 -5.57
CA ALA A 165 0.77 -26.17 -4.36
C ALA A 165 -0.13 -27.39 -4.63
N THR A 166 -0.69 -27.55 -5.83
CA THR A 166 -1.62 -28.65 -6.17
C THR A 166 -1.04 -29.57 -7.23
N SER A 167 -1.59 -30.79 -7.35
CA SER A 167 -1.25 -31.73 -8.44
C SER A 167 -1.48 -31.15 -9.84
N TYR A 168 -2.28 -30.10 -9.93
CA TYR A 168 -2.59 -29.38 -11.15
C TYR A 168 -1.36 -28.75 -11.82
N TYR A 169 -0.33 -28.34 -11.07
CA TYR A 169 0.91 -27.84 -11.67
C TYR A 169 1.65 -28.90 -12.51
N GLU A 170 1.52 -30.18 -12.16
CA GLU A 170 2.10 -31.25 -12.97
C GLU A 170 1.27 -31.46 -14.25
N PHE A 171 -0.05 -31.28 -14.18
CA PHE A 171 -0.95 -31.32 -15.33
C PHE A 171 -0.72 -30.16 -16.32
N THR A 172 -0.46 -28.93 -15.84
CA THR A 172 -0.24 -27.79 -16.74
C THR A 172 1.03 -27.88 -17.56
N ARG A 173 1.98 -28.74 -17.18
CA ARG A 173 3.19 -28.99 -17.98
C ARG A 173 2.97 -29.95 -19.14
N ILE A 174 1.82 -30.63 -19.21
CA ILE A 174 1.43 -31.46 -20.36
C ILE A 174 0.90 -30.58 -21.51
N TYR A 175 0.58 -29.32 -21.23
CA TYR A 175 0.13 -28.39 -22.25
C TYR A 175 1.20 -28.10 -23.30
N PRO A 176 0.81 -27.86 -24.58
CA PRO A 176 1.75 -27.70 -25.68
C PRO A 176 2.48 -26.33 -25.71
N TRP A 177 2.45 -25.54 -24.62
CA TRP A 177 3.07 -24.23 -24.54
C TRP A 177 4.16 -24.15 -23.46
N THR A 178 5.12 -23.26 -23.66
CA THR A 178 6.26 -23.06 -22.74
C THR A 178 5.84 -22.34 -21.45
N LYS A 179 6.65 -22.47 -20.39
CA LYS A 179 6.42 -21.76 -19.11
C LYS A 179 6.36 -20.23 -19.27
N LYS A 180 7.19 -19.66 -20.13
CA LYS A 180 7.16 -18.22 -20.44
C LYS A 180 5.83 -17.83 -21.09
N LYS A 181 5.33 -18.65 -22.02
CA LYS A 181 4.06 -18.43 -22.68
C LYS A 181 2.88 -18.58 -21.71
N ASP A 182 2.91 -19.58 -20.83
CA ASP A 182 1.95 -19.73 -19.72
C ASP A 182 1.91 -18.48 -18.83
N PHE A 183 3.07 -18.03 -18.38
CA PHE A 183 3.21 -16.84 -17.54
C PHE A 183 2.64 -15.58 -18.22
N LEU A 184 2.98 -15.33 -19.49
CA LEU A 184 2.45 -14.19 -20.24
C LEU A 184 0.92 -14.27 -20.42
N MET A 185 0.37 -15.45 -20.70
CA MET A 185 -1.08 -15.63 -20.84
C MET A 185 -1.80 -15.35 -19.51
N LYS A 186 -1.26 -15.79 -18.37
CA LYS A 186 -1.80 -15.47 -17.05
C LYS A 186 -1.71 -13.98 -16.74
N ILE A 187 -0.61 -13.30 -17.10
CA ILE A 187 -0.53 -11.83 -17.00
C ILE A 187 -1.68 -11.19 -17.79
N CYS A 188 -1.81 -11.51 -19.08
CA CYS A 188 -2.86 -10.94 -19.92
C CYS A 188 -4.27 -11.19 -19.37
N PHE A 189 -4.55 -12.41 -18.91
CA PHE A 189 -5.87 -12.75 -18.37
C PHE A 189 -6.18 -11.99 -17.07
N GLY A 190 -5.25 -11.92 -16.14
CA GLY A 190 -5.46 -11.16 -14.91
C GLY A 190 -5.57 -9.65 -15.16
N LEU A 191 -4.84 -9.08 -16.12
CA LEU A 191 -5.01 -7.68 -16.52
C LEU A 191 -6.42 -7.41 -17.09
N ILE A 192 -7.00 -8.35 -17.84
CA ILE A 192 -8.40 -8.24 -18.30
C ILE A 192 -9.36 -8.23 -17.10
N LEU A 193 -9.15 -9.11 -16.10
CA LEU A 193 -9.98 -9.15 -14.90
C LEU A 193 -9.86 -7.87 -14.05
N VAL A 194 -8.63 -7.38 -13.84
CA VAL A 194 -8.36 -6.11 -13.15
C VAL A 194 -9.01 -4.95 -13.90
N GLY A 195 -8.88 -4.90 -15.22
CA GLY A 195 -9.53 -3.89 -16.06
C GLY A 195 -11.06 -3.92 -15.93
N GLY A 196 -11.66 -5.10 -16.01
CA GLY A 196 -13.10 -5.29 -15.82
C GLY A 196 -13.57 -4.83 -14.44
N PHE A 197 -12.86 -5.22 -13.38
CA PHE A 197 -13.15 -4.78 -12.01
C PHE A 197 -13.10 -3.25 -11.87
N VAL A 198 -12.06 -2.61 -12.40
CA VAL A 198 -11.88 -1.16 -12.32
C VAL A 198 -13.01 -0.45 -13.07
N LEU A 199 -13.40 -0.92 -14.26
CA LEU A 199 -14.50 -0.32 -15.03
C LEU A 199 -15.84 -0.41 -14.29
N VAL A 200 -16.17 -1.58 -13.75
CA VAL A 200 -17.43 -1.78 -12.99
C VAL A 200 -17.41 -0.96 -11.71
N SER A 201 -16.29 -0.96 -10.97
CA SER A 201 -16.13 -0.15 -9.75
C SER A 201 -16.28 1.34 -10.02
N SER A 202 -15.67 1.84 -11.08
CA SER A 202 -15.79 3.23 -11.49
C SER A 202 -17.21 3.61 -11.90
N PHE A 203 -17.93 2.70 -12.55
CA PHE A 203 -19.35 2.90 -12.87
C PHE A 203 -20.22 2.96 -11.62
N LEU A 204 -20.03 2.03 -10.67
CA LEU A 204 -20.73 2.05 -9.39
C LEU A 204 -20.45 3.32 -8.59
N ASN A 205 -19.19 3.75 -8.52
CA ASN A 205 -18.81 4.98 -7.83
C ASN A 205 -19.51 6.21 -8.44
N TYR A 206 -19.56 6.29 -9.78
CA TYR A 206 -20.30 7.36 -10.46
C TYR A 206 -21.78 7.37 -10.10
N MET A 207 -22.43 6.20 -10.06
CA MET A 207 -23.84 6.10 -9.66
C MET A 207 -24.04 6.59 -8.23
N ILE A 208 -23.20 6.16 -7.29
CA ILE A 208 -23.24 6.58 -5.87
C ILE A 208 -23.09 8.10 -5.75
N ILE A 209 -22.11 8.70 -6.45
CA ILE A 209 -21.89 10.15 -6.43
C ILE A 209 -23.08 10.89 -7.04
N LYS A 210 -23.65 10.39 -8.14
CA LYS A 210 -24.81 11.00 -8.80
C LYS A 210 -26.05 11.03 -7.90
N THR A 211 -26.24 10.01 -7.06
CA THR A 211 -27.32 9.94 -6.08
C THR A 211 -27.04 10.68 -4.78
N SER A 212 -25.79 11.10 -4.53
CA SER A 212 -25.39 11.81 -3.31
C SER A 212 -25.78 13.30 -3.27
N SER A 213 -25.63 13.90 -2.10
CA SER A 213 -25.82 15.34 -1.83
C SER A 213 -24.71 16.25 -2.39
N PHE A 214 -23.62 15.68 -2.95
CA PHE A 214 -22.51 16.45 -3.54
C PHE A 214 -22.76 16.78 -5.00
N GLU A 215 -23.40 17.91 -5.25
CA GLU A 215 -23.75 18.35 -6.61
C GLU A 215 -22.51 18.73 -7.43
N ILE A 216 -21.48 19.29 -6.79
CA ILE A 216 -20.23 19.68 -7.44
C ILE A 216 -19.46 18.49 -8.05
N LEU A 217 -19.61 17.29 -7.47
CA LEU A 217 -18.92 16.07 -7.91
C LEU A 217 -19.62 15.37 -9.08
N LYS A 218 -20.87 15.74 -9.41
CA LYS A 218 -21.68 15.09 -10.47
C LYS A 218 -21.16 15.39 -11.88
N THR A 219 -20.27 16.37 -12.04
CA THR A 219 -19.67 16.74 -13.32
C THR A 219 -18.72 15.68 -13.88
N GLY A 220 -18.26 14.72 -13.06
CA GLY A 220 -17.50 13.54 -13.51
C GLY A 220 -16.09 13.82 -14.04
N SER A 221 -15.60 15.06 -13.99
CA SER A 221 -14.35 15.49 -14.63
C SER A 221 -13.09 14.77 -14.14
N ARG A 222 -13.09 14.25 -12.91
CA ARG A 222 -11.98 13.48 -12.33
C ARG A 222 -12.13 11.96 -12.42
N GLN A 223 -13.26 11.45 -12.86
CA GLN A 223 -13.53 10.02 -12.86
C GLN A 223 -12.59 9.25 -13.79
N VAL A 224 -12.34 9.76 -14.99
CA VAL A 224 -11.49 9.08 -16.00
C VAL A 224 -10.02 9.02 -15.56
N PRO A 225 -9.36 10.14 -15.18
CA PRO A 225 -7.98 10.09 -14.67
C PRO A 225 -7.79 9.14 -13.49
N GLU A 226 -8.72 9.13 -12.53
CA GLU A 226 -8.64 8.28 -11.34
C GLU A 226 -8.89 6.80 -11.65
N THR A 227 -9.73 6.51 -12.64
CA THR A 227 -9.95 5.14 -13.16
C THR A 227 -8.68 4.60 -13.80
N ILE A 228 -8.03 5.37 -14.68
CA ILE A 228 -6.77 4.98 -15.33
C ILE A 228 -5.67 4.76 -14.29
N LYS A 229 -5.58 5.65 -13.31
CA LYS A 229 -4.62 5.54 -12.22
C LYS A 229 -4.86 4.30 -11.36
N SER A 230 -6.10 4.00 -11.02
CA SER A 230 -6.48 2.78 -10.29
C SER A 230 -6.09 1.54 -11.08
N PHE A 231 -6.37 1.51 -12.39
CA PHE A 231 -5.93 0.42 -13.25
C PHE A 231 -4.41 0.25 -13.25
N GLY A 232 -3.65 1.35 -13.33
CA GLY A 232 -2.18 1.33 -13.27
C GLY A 232 -1.65 0.76 -11.95
N ILE A 233 -2.18 1.20 -10.81
CA ILE A 233 -1.79 0.69 -9.49
C ILE A 233 -2.09 -0.80 -9.37
N LEU A 234 -3.33 -1.20 -9.64
CA LEU A 234 -3.77 -2.59 -9.46
C LEU A 234 -3.06 -3.55 -10.43
N SER A 235 -2.80 -3.10 -11.66
CA SER A 235 -2.05 -3.88 -12.65
C SER A 235 -0.60 -4.07 -12.24
N ALA A 236 0.04 -3.03 -11.68
CA ALA A 236 1.41 -3.11 -11.17
C ALA A 236 1.50 -4.12 -10.01
N ILE A 237 0.60 -4.00 -9.03
CA ILE A 237 0.54 -4.92 -7.89
C ILE A 237 0.30 -6.35 -8.37
N TYR A 238 -0.70 -6.57 -9.23
CA TYR A 238 -0.99 -7.88 -9.80
C TYR A 238 0.23 -8.47 -10.51
N LEU A 239 0.90 -7.67 -11.35
CA LEU A 239 2.10 -8.11 -12.07
C LEU A 239 3.23 -8.51 -11.12
N ALA A 240 3.51 -7.70 -10.10
CA ALA A 240 4.55 -8.00 -9.11
C ALA A 240 4.22 -9.26 -8.33
N ILE A 241 3.00 -9.37 -7.79
CA ILE A 241 2.55 -10.53 -7.00
C ILE A 241 2.58 -11.79 -7.87
N LEU A 242 1.99 -11.78 -9.07
CA LEU A 242 2.04 -12.94 -9.95
C LEU A 242 3.48 -13.36 -10.26
N SER A 243 4.36 -12.40 -10.56
CA SER A 243 5.78 -12.65 -10.85
C SER A 243 6.51 -13.31 -9.69
N ILE A 244 6.24 -12.86 -8.46
CA ILE A 244 6.75 -13.46 -7.22
C ILE A 244 6.19 -14.87 -7.05
N GLY A 245 4.91 -15.06 -7.33
CA GLY A 245 4.23 -16.33 -7.28
C GLY A 245 4.85 -17.41 -8.17
N PHE A 246 5.29 -17.06 -9.38
CA PHE A 246 6.01 -17.97 -10.28
C PHE A 246 7.43 -18.34 -9.81
N MET A 247 7.99 -17.58 -8.87
CA MET A 247 9.26 -17.91 -8.20
C MET A 247 9.03 -18.70 -6.90
N SER A 248 7.82 -18.62 -6.33
CA SER A 248 7.38 -19.38 -5.16
C SER A 248 6.85 -20.76 -5.54
N GLY A 249 7.00 -21.75 -4.66
CA GLY A 249 6.46 -23.10 -4.93
C GLY A 249 5.18 -23.42 -4.17
N ASN A 250 4.74 -22.54 -3.27
CA ASN A 250 3.50 -22.64 -2.51
C ASN A 250 3.09 -21.28 -1.91
N ILE A 251 1.93 -21.23 -1.25
CA ILE A 251 1.36 -19.99 -0.68
C ILE A 251 2.26 -19.36 0.40
N LEU A 252 2.88 -20.15 1.29
CA LEU A 252 3.77 -19.62 2.33
C LEU A 252 5.01 -18.96 1.72
N GLY A 253 5.61 -19.60 0.73
CA GLY A 253 6.72 -19.05 -0.03
C GLY A 253 6.35 -17.80 -0.81
N HIS A 254 5.14 -17.75 -1.36
CA HIS A 254 4.63 -16.57 -2.04
C HIS A 254 4.54 -15.40 -1.06
N GLY A 255 3.91 -15.59 0.11
CA GLY A 255 3.80 -14.55 1.15
C GLY A 255 5.17 -14.09 1.64
N GLY A 256 6.08 -15.01 1.95
CA GLY A 256 7.44 -14.69 2.39
C GLY A 256 8.24 -13.93 1.34
N LEU A 257 8.20 -14.37 0.07
CA LEU A 257 8.86 -13.65 -1.03
C LEU A 257 8.21 -12.29 -1.30
N ALA A 258 6.90 -12.14 -1.13
CA ALA A 258 6.23 -10.85 -1.28
C ALA A 258 6.72 -9.84 -0.25
N ILE A 259 6.76 -10.23 1.03
CA ILE A 259 7.30 -9.39 2.11
C ILE A 259 8.76 -9.02 1.83
N MET A 260 9.59 -10.00 1.45
CA MET A 260 10.99 -9.73 1.12
C MET A 260 11.16 -8.86 -0.12
N THR A 261 10.27 -8.96 -1.11
CA THR A 261 10.38 -8.18 -2.36
C THR A 261 9.98 -6.72 -2.14
N PHE A 262 8.88 -6.47 -1.42
CA PHE A 262 8.40 -5.12 -1.16
C PHE A 262 9.11 -4.40 0.00
N GLY A 263 9.59 -5.16 0.98
CA GLY A 263 10.23 -4.64 2.20
C GLY A 263 11.72 -4.96 2.30
N PHE A 264 12.40 -5.33 1.21
CA PHE A 264 13.79 -5.81 1.24
C PHE A 264 14.74 -4.91 2.05
N LEU A 265 14.79 -3.62 1.70
CA LEU A 265 15.68 -2.66 2.35
C LEU A 265 15.26 -2.37 3.79
N ASP A 266 13.95 -2.33 4.07
CA ASP A 266 13.42 -2.13 5.42
C ASP A 266 13.81 -3.29 6.35
N ILE A 267 13.75 -4.53 5.83
CA ILE A 267 14.19 -5.73 6.55
C ILE A 267 15.71 -5.69 6.78
N LEU A 268 16.48 -5.28 5.77
CA LEU A 268 17.94 -5.14 5.92
C LEU A 268 18.30 -4.10 6.98
N ASP A 269 17.63 -2.95 6.98
CA ASP A 269 17.82 -1.91 8.00
C ASP A 269 17.50 -2.43 9.40
N GLY A 270 16.41 -3.18 9.56
CA GLY A 270 16.07 -3.84 10.82
C GLY A 270 17.14 -4.84 11.27
N ILE A 271 17.64 -5.68 10.37
CA ILE A 271 18.72 -6.64 10.68
C ILE A 271 19.99 -5.89 11.11
N ILE A 272 20.43 -4.89 10.34
CA ILE A 272 21.65 -4.14 10.61
C ILE A 272 21.53 -3.37 11.93
N GLY A 273 20.38 -2.74 12.18
CA GLY A 273 20.10 -2.02 13.42
C GLY A 273 20.17 -2.95 14.64
N ASN A 274 19.46 -4.09 14.58
CA ASN A 274 19.47 -5.08 15.65
C ASN A 274 20.88 -5.63 15.91
N ILE A 275 21.62 -5.98 14.86
CA ILE A 275 23.00 -6.49 14.99
C ILE A 275 23.91 -5.40 15.58
N SER A 276 23.78 -4.15 15.15
CA SER A 276 24.56 -3.03 15.71
C SER A 276 24.27 -2.85 17.19
N GLN A 277 23.01 -2.94 17.61
CA GLN A 277 22.64 -2.85 19.02
C GLN A 277 23.16 -4.04 19.84
N ILE A 278 23.13 -5.26 19.28
CA ILE A 278 23.69 -6.46 19.92
C ILE A 278 25.21 -6.34 20.09
N ILE A 279 25.93 -5.85 19.07
CA ILE A 279 27.40 -5.85 19.05
C ILE A 279 28.00 -4.61 19.73
N LEU A 280 27.41 -3.43 19.48
CA LEU A 280 27.97 -2.13 19.87
C LEU A 280 27.18 -1.48 21.02
N GLY A 281 26.02 -2.01 21.39
CA GLY A 281 25.15 -1.45 22.43
C GLY A 281 24.30 -0.26 21.98
N TYR A 282 24.41 0.18 20.72
CA TYR A 282 23.59 1.24 20.13
C TYR A 282 23.34 0.97 18.64
N SER A 283 22.25 1.53 18.11
CA SER A 283 21.96 1.55 16.68
C SER A 283 22.06 2.99 16.16
N ASP A 284 22.86 3.21 15.11
CA ASP A 284 22.98 4.51 14.46
C ASP A 284 22.05 4.58 13.24
N TYR A 285 20.94 5.31 13.36
CA TYR A 285 19.99 5.50 12.26
C TYR A 285 20.64 6.12 11.02
N ASN A 286 21.69 6.94 11.19
CA ASN A 286 22.39 7.61 10.10
C ASN A 286 23.14 6.64 9.17
N ARG A 287 23.28 5.37 9.58
CA ARG A 287 23.90 4.30 8.79
C ARG A 287 22.90 3.41 8.06
N SER A 288 21.60 3.66 8.22
CA SER A 288 20.54 2.88 7.54
C SER A 288 20.42 3.24 6.06
N PHE A 289 20.00 2.27 5.23
CA PHE A 289 19.62 2.51 3.84
C PHE A 289 18.47 3.51 3.76
N ALA A 290 17.51 3.45 4.69
CA ALA A 290 16.43 4.42 4.83
C ALA A 290 16.96 5.86 4.95
N TYR A 291 17.91 6.09 5.86
CA TYR A 291 18.54 7.40 6.03
C TYR A 291 19.31 7.82 4.79
N LEU A 292 20.15 6.94 4.23
CA LEU A 292 20.94 7.23 3.03
C LEU A 292 20.07 7.61 1.82
N ILE A 293 18.94 6.92 1.64
CA ILE A 293 17.96 7.27 0.60
C ILE A 293 17.31 8.61 0.91
N ASN A 294 16.97 8.86 2.18
CA ASN A 294 16.35 10.11 2.58
C ASN A 294 17.27 11.32 2.37
N GLU A 295 18.55 11.16 2.69
CA GLU A 295 19.59 12.17 2.53
C GLU A 295 19.96 12.40 1.05
N LYS A 296 20.20 11.34 0.27
CA LYS A 296 20.71 11.47 -1.11
C LYS A 296 19.63 11.68 -2.15
N ILE A 297 18.41 11.22 -1.89
CA ILE A 297 17.28 11.31 -2.84
C ILE A 297 16.16 12.08 -2.15
N VAL A 298 16.33 13.36 -1.82
CA VAL A 298 15.38 14.13 -0.99
C VAL A 298 13.95 14.15 -1.57
N ASP A 299 12.93 14.00 -0.71
CA ASP A 299 11.51 14.11 -1.07
C ASP A 299 11.07 15.58 -1.08
N ASN A 300 11.49 16.29 -2.13
CA ASN A 300 11.18 17.71 -2.34
C ASN A 300 10.12 17.91 -3.44
N GLY A 301 9.34 16.87 -3.74
CA GLY A 301 8.38 16.88 -4.86
C GLY A 301 9.01 16.72 -6.25
N ASN A 302 10.33 16.48 -6.35
CA ASN A 302 10.97 16.17 -7.62
C ASN A 302 10.44 14.83 -8.18
N PRO A 303 9.93 14.80 -9.43
CA PRO A 303 9.36 13.60 -10.05
C PRO A 303 10.28 12.38 -10.04
N ILE A 304 11.56 12.58 -10.35
CA ILE A 304 12.56 11.52 -10.45
C ILE A 304 12.85 10.94 -9.07
N ASN A 305 13.00 11.80 -8.07
CA ASN A 305 13.25 11.38 -6.70
C ASN A 305 12.09 10.55 -6.15
N THR A 306 10.85 10.98 -6.37
CA THR A 306 9.66 10.20 -5.98
C THR A 306 9.67 8.82 -6.65
N ILE A 307 9.93 8.75 -7.97
CA ILE A 307 10.00 7.48 -8.70
C ILE A 307 11.08 6.55 -8.11
N LEU A 308 12.31 7.05 -7.94
CA LEU A 308 13.43 6.27 -7.43
C LEU A 308 13.17 5.78 -6.00
N ARG A 309 12.60 6.62 -5.14
CA ARG A 309 12.22 6.25 -3.78
C ARG A 309 11.23 5.09 -3.75
N VAL A 310 10.22 5.09 -4.62
CA VAL A 310 9.26 3.99 -4.73
C VAL A 310 9.92 2.74 -5.29
N ILE A 311 10.82 2.84 -6.27
CA ILE A 311 11.53 1.68 -6.81
C ILE A 311 12.38 1.00 -5.73
N LEU A 312 13.07 1.79 -4.90
CA LEU A 312 13.97 1.28 -3.86
C LEU A 312 13.23 0.76 -2.62
N ARG A 313 12.22 1.48 -2.15
CA ARG A 313 11.44 1.15 -0.94
C ARG A 313 9.94 1.27 -1.22
N PRO A 314 9.35 0.37 -2.03
CA PRO A 314 7.97 0.51 -2.49
C PRO A 314 6.96 0.45 -1.34
N LEU A 315 7.23 -0.32 -0.28
CA LEU A 315 6.31 -0.40 0.86
C LEU A 315 6.27 0.92 1.65
N SER A 316 7.43 1.53 1.90
CA SER A 316 7.57 2.70 2.77
C SER A 316 7.38 4.05 2.05
N ASN A 317 7.69 4.11 0.74
CA ASN A 317 7.70 5.37 -0.02
C ASN A 317 6.58 5.48 -1.07
N PHE A 318 5.76 4.44 -1.26
CA PHE A 318 4.67 4.53 -2.23
C PHE A 318 3.65 5.57 -1.78
N ASN A 319 3.33 6.49 -2.69
CA ASN A 319 2.21 7.40 -2.56
C ASN A 319 1.34 7.32 -3.80
N THR A 320 0.10 7.78 -3.68
CA THR A 320 -0.85 7.81 -4.79
C THR A 320 -0.57 8.98 -5.74
N SER A 321 0.58 9.65 -5.73
CA SER A 321 0.89 10.65 -6.76
C SER A 321 1.10 9.97 -8.12
N LYS A 322 0.98 10.72 -9.23
CA LYS A 322 1.29 10.20 -10.57
C LYS A 322 2.69 9.56 -10.63
N TYR A 323 3.68 10.19 -10.00
CA TYR A 323 5.06 9.72 -9.99
C TYR A 323 5.26 8.50 -9.07
N GLY A 324 4.54 8.43 -7.95
CA GLY A 324 4.49 7.23 -7.12
C GLY A 324 3.93 6.01 -7.86
N VAL A 325 2.85 6.20 -8.64
CA VAL A 325 2.29 5.13 -9.50
C VAL A 325 3.27 4.70 -10.58
N LEU A 326 3.97 5.64 -11.23
CA LEU A 326 5.00 5.33 -12.21
C LEU A 326 6.16 4.53 -11.59
N GLY A 327 6.62 4.92 -10.39
CA GLY A 327 7.64 4.18 -9.65
C GLY A 327 7.22 2.74 -9.34
N LEU A 328 5.96 2.53 -8.92
CA LEU A 328 5.42 1.20 -8.67
C LEU A 328 5.33 0.34 -9.94
N ILE A 329 4.94 0.94 -11.08
CA ILE A 329 4.92 0.25 -12.38
C ILE A 329 6.34 -0.20 -12.76
N ILE A 330 7.34 0.69 -12.66
CA ILE A 330 8.74 0.38 -12.98
C ILE A 330 9.26 -0.72 -12.06
N PHE A 331 9.01 -0.62 -10.75
CA PHE A 331 9.34 -1.66 -9.78
C PHE A 331 8.75 -3.01 -10.19
N SER A 332 7.46 -3.04 -10.52
CA SER A 332 6.76 -4.28 -10.92
C SER A 332 7.32 -4.87 -12.21
N LEU A 333 7.75 -4.03 -13.16
CA LEU A 333 8.44 -4.46 -14.37
C LEU A 333 9.81 -5.07 -14.08
N ILE A 334 10.58 -4.52 -13.13
CA ILE A 334 11.85 -5.10 -12.69
C ILE A 334 11.63 -6.51 -12.12
N VAL A 335 10.65 -6.66 -11.22
CA VAL A 335 10.29 -7.97 -10.64
C VAL A 335 9.85 -8.95 -11.73
N PHE A 336 9.05 -8.49 -12.69
CA PHE A 336 8.63 -9.28 -13.84
C PHE A 336 9.82 -9.75 -14.69
N ILE A 337 10.75 -8.85 -15.04
CA ILE A 337 11.93 -9.19 -15.87
C ILE A 337 12.80 -10.24 -15.17
N ILE A 338 13.03 -10.09 -13.87
CA ILE A 338 13.78 -11.06 -13.06
C ILE A 338 13.07 -12.42 -13.08
N SER A 339 11.77 -12.45 -12.79
CA SER A 339 10.98 -13.68 -12.78
C SER A 339 10.95 -14.36 -14.16
N TYR A 340 10.67 -13.60 -15.22
CA TYR A 340 10.62 -14.08 -16.60
C TYR A 340 11.96 -14.66 -17.08
N SER A 341 13.08 -14.08 -16.64
CA SER A 341 14.43 -14.57 -16.96
C SER A 341 14.79 -15.86 -16.22
N LEU A 342 14.19 -16.10 -15.06
CA LEU A 342 14.51 -17.25 -14.20
C LEU A 342 13.50 -18.40 -14.31
N ILE A 343 12.31 -18.17 -14.85
CA ILE A 343 11.21 -19.15 -14.86
C ILE A 343 11.57 -20.48 -15.53
N GLU A 344 12.40 -20.49 -16.57
CA GLU A 344 12.84 -21.71 -17.26
C GLU A 344 13.79 -22.56 -16.41
N LYS A 345 14.50 -21.94 -15.46
CA LYS A 345 15.42 -22.63 -14.55
C LYS A 345 14.69 -23.37 -13.41
N THR A 346 13.38 -23.20 -13.29
CA THR A 346 12.57 -23.89 -12.27
C THR A 346 12.38 -25.37 -12.65
N LYS A 347 12.86 -26.27 -11.80
CA LYS A 347 12.70 -27.73 -11.97
C LYS A 347 11.40 -28.23 -11.34
N THR A 348 10.81 -29.27 -11.92
CA THR A 348 9.55 -29.90 -11.44
C THR A 348 9.70 -30.51 -10.06
N GLU A 349 10.87 -31.08 -9.77
CA GLU A 349 11.21 -31.64 -8.45
C GLU A 349 11.13 -30.60 -7.33
N ASN A 350 11.09 -29.30 -7.66
CA ASN A 350 10.98 -28.22 -6.70
C ASN A 350 9.54 -27.78 -6.41
N SER A 351 8.53 -28.33 -7.11
CA SER A 351 7.11 -28.02 -6.85
C SER A 351 6.71 -28.34 -5.41
N GLY A 352 5.90 -27.46 -4.82
CA GLY A 352 5.48 -27.54 -3.42
C GLY A 352 6.54 -27.08 -2.42
N MET A 353 7.81 -26.90 -2.82
CA MET A 353 8.80 -26.26 -1.94
C MET A 353 8.45 -24.79 -1.70
N MET A 354 9.01 -24.20 -0.66
CA MET A 354 8.75 -22.79 -0.32
C MET A 354 9.16 -21.86 -1.47
N VAL A 355 10.38 -21.99 -2.00
CA VAL A 355 10.88 -21.18 -3.13
C VAL A 355 11.46 -22.10 -4.21
N LEU A 356 11.04 -21.92 -5.46
CA LEU A 356 11.40 -22.82 -6.56
C LEU A 356 12.85 -22.62 -7.03
N LEU A 357 13.37 -21.40 -6.90
CA LEU A 357 14.69 -20.99 -7.38
C LEU A 357 15.72 -21.03 -6.25
N LYS A 358 16.72 -21.91 -6.37
CA LYS A 358 17.75 -22.14 -5.35
C LYS A 358 18.51 -20.87 -4.91
N PRO A 359 18.92 -19.95 -5.79
CA PRO A 359 19.59 -18.72 -5.36
C PRO A 359 18.69 -17.82 -4.50
N ILE A 360 17.42 -17.67 -4.90
CA ILE A 360 16.43 -16.87 -4.16
C ILE A 360 16.10 -17.54 -2.83
N ALA A 361 15.95 -18.87 -2.82
CA ALA A 361 15.73 -19.65 -1.61
C ALA A 361 16.87 -19.45 -0.60
N ASN A 362 18.13 -19.49 -1.05
CA ASN A 362 19.28 -19.29 -0.18
C ASN A 362 19.33 -17.88 0.42
N LEU A 363 19.12 -16.84 -0.41
CA LEU A 363 19.08 -15.46 0.05
C LEU A 363 17.95 -15.25 1.07
N GLY A 364 16.73 -15.67 0.74
CA GLY A 364 15.59 -15.56 1.63
C GLY A 364 15.80 -16.31 2.96
N LYS A 365 16.42 -17.49 2.90
CA LYS A 365 16.76 -18.26 4.09
C LYS A 365 17.76 -17.53 4.99
N ILE A 366 18.82 -16.94 4.43
CA ILE A 366 19.81 -16.18 5.19
C ILE A 366 19.15 -14.97 5.86
N LEU A 367 18.37 -14.21 5.11
CA LEU A 367 17.70 -13.01 5.61
C LEU A 367 16.73 -13.33 6.75
N ILE A 368 15.89 -14.35 6.59
CA ILE A 368 14.92 -14.69 7.62
C ILE A 368 15.59 -15.26 8.88
N ILE A 369 16.66 -16.05 8.74
CA ILE A 369 17.44 -16.54 9.89
C ILE A 369 18.04 -15.35 10.66
N LEU A 370 18.68 -14.41 9.95
CA LEU A 370 19.29 -13.24 10.59
C LEU A 370 18.25 -12.32 11.23
N LEU A 371 17.10 -12.13 10.58
CA LEU A 371 16.00 -11.32 11.11
C LEU A 371 15.46 -11.93 12.41
N PHE A 372 15.08 -13.20 12.40
CA PHE A 372 14.52 -13.87 13.57
C PHE A 372 15.53 -14.01 14.70
N ALA A 373 16.79 -14.33 14.38
CA ALA A 373 17.83 -14.42 15.40
C ALA A 373 18.10 -13.06 16.04
N SER A 374 18.24 -11.99 15.25
CA SER A 374 18.57 -10.66 15.77
C SER A 374 17.41 -10.07 16.56
N ALA A 375 16.18 -10.16 16.05
CA ALA A 375 14.99 -9.72 16.76
C ALA A 375 14.76 -10.54 18.05
N GLY A 376 14.94 -11.85 18.01
CA GLY A 376 14.81 -12.71 19.19
C GLY A 376 15.83 -12.35 20.29
N THR A 377 17.07 -12.03 19.91
CA THR A 377 18.07 -11.55 20.87
C THR A 377 17.67 -10.21 21.46
N MET A 378 17.13 -9.28 20.66
CA MET A 378 16.65 -7.98 21.15
C MET A 378 15.52 -8.13 22.19
N ILE A 379 14.57 -9.05 21.95
CA ILE A 379 13.49 -9.36 22.90
C ILE A 379 14.05 -9.96 24.20
N PHE A 380 15.02 -10.87 24.08
CA PHE A 380 15.66 -11.46 25.25
C PHE A 380 16.43 -10.42 26.08
N GLN A 381 17.20 -9.56 25.39
CA GLN A 381 17.94 -8.48 26.02
C GLN A 381 17.02 -7.55 26.81
N SER A 382 15.96 -7.02 26.17
CA SER A 382 15.02 -6.09 26.82
C SER A 382 14.27 -6.69 28.00
N SER A 383 14.18 -8.02 28.06
CA SER A 383 13.47 -8.74 29.13
C SER A 383 14.33 -9.02 30.37
N ILE A 384 15.67 -8.99 30.24
CA ILE A 384 16.57 -9.51 31.29
C ILE A 384 17.68 -8.51 31.67
N PHE A 385 18.12 -7.66 30.74
CA PHE A 385 19.27 -6.77 30.95
C PHE A 385 18.95 -5.34 30.52
N GLU A 386 19.31 -4.36 31.36
CA GLU A 386 19.42 -2.97 30.93
C GLU A 386 20.80 -2.74 30.30
N GLY A 387 20.84 -2.39 29.01
CA GLY A 387 22.09 -2.08 28.29
C GLY A 387 22.79 -3.26 27.61
N PHE A 388 24.06 -3.07 27.25
CA PHE A 388 24.87 -4.06 26.52
C PHE A 388 25.30 -5.23 27.42
N SER A 389 25.14 -6.46 26.95
CA SER A 389 25.55 -7.67 27.67
C SER A 389 26.25 -8.66 26.74
N ILE A 390 27.33 -9.27 27.22
CA ILE A 390 28.02 -10.38 26.53
C ILE A 390 27.06 -11.55 26.28
N MET A 391 26.03 -11.72 27.12
CA MET A 391 24.99 -12.73 26.92
C MET A 391 24.23 -12.55 25.61
N ASN A 392 24.17 -11.33 25.05
CA ASN A 392 23.52 -11.08 23.77
C ASN A 392 24.19 -11.85 22.63
N PHE A 393 25.53 -12.00 22.65
CA PHE A 393 26.25 -12.79 21.65
C PHE A 393 25.94 -14.28 21.77
N VAL A 394 25.90 -14.79 23.00
CA VAL A 394 25.60 -16.20 23.27
C VAL A 394 24.18 -16.52 22.80
N VAL A 395 23.21 -15.68 23.16
CA VAL A 395 21.81 -15.86 22.75
C VAL A 395 21.66 -15.72 21.23
N PHE A 396 22.32 -14.74 20.62
CA PHE A 396 22.30 -14.57 19.17
C PHE A 396 22.88 -15.79 18.44
N ALA A 397 24.01 -16.32 18.89
CA ALA A 397 24.61 -17.53 18.32
C ALA A 397 23.70 -18.76 18.47
N ILE A 398 23.07 -18.94 19.63
CA ILE A 398 22.10 -20.00 19.88
C ILE A 398 20.89 -19.85 18.96
N LEU A 399 20.32 -18.66 18.84
CA LEU A 399 19.16 -18.40 17.97
C LEU A 399 19.51 -18.57 16.50
N ILE A 400 20.70 -18.15 16.04
CA ILE A 400 21.18 -18.44 14.67
C ILE A 400 21.19 -19.95 14.45
N TYR A 401 21.73 -20.73 15.38
CA TYR A 401 21.79 -22.19 15.26
C TYR A 401 20.39 -22.81 15.19
N ILE A 402 19.49 -22.43 16.11
CA ILE A 402 18.10 -22.91 16.17
C ILE A 402 17.36 -22.56 14.87
N PHE A 403 17.34 -21.29 14.48
CA PHE A 403 16.63 -20.85 13.27
C PHE A 403 17.25 -21.42 12.01
N THR A 404 18.57 -21.64 11.96
CA THR A 404 19.20 -22.36 10.85
C THR A 404 18.65 -23.77 10.70
N LYS A 405 18.49 -24.52 11.80
CA LYS A 405 17.88 -25.86 11.76
C LYS A 405 16.42 -25.81 11.31
N ILE A 406 15.62 -24.90 11.88
CA ILE A 406 14.19 -24.75 11.55
C ILE A 406 14.00 -24.37 10.08
N PHE A 407 14.65 -23.31 9.60
CA PHE A 407 14.47 -22.86 8.22
C PHE A 407 15.10 -23.79 7.19
N ASN A 408 16.14 -24.56 7.54
CA ASN A 408 16.62 -25.64 6.67
C ASN A 408 15.57 -26.73 6.45
N ILE A 409 14.74 -27.02 7.46
CA ILE A 409 13.62 -27.97 7.33
C ILE A 409 12.49 -27.32 6.52
N LEU A 410 12.06 -26.12 6.91
CA LEU A 410 10.94 -25.41 6.26
C LEU A 410 11.15 -25.20 4.75
N PHE A 411 12.36 -24.80 4.32
CA PHE A 411 12.65 -24.58 2.90
C PHE A 411 12.77 -25.89 2.10
N LYS A 412 12.93 -27.05 2.76
CA LYS A 412 12.95 -28.38 2.13
C LYS A 412 11.59 -29.08 2.16
N LEU A 413 10.68 -28.66 3.04
CA LEU A 413 9.34 -29.22 3.11
C LEU A 413 8.57 -28.94 1.82
N ARG A 414 7.92 -29.98 1.30
CA ARG A 414 6.99 -29.87 0.17
C ARG A 414 5.57 -29.78 0.71
N LEU A 415 4.99 -28.60 0.59
CA LEU A 415 3.58 -28.36 0.84
C LEU A 415 2.83 -28.59 -0.46
N LYS A 416 2.45 -29.85 -0.69
CA LYS A 416 1.45 -30.21 -1.70
C LYS A 416 0.12 -30.43 -0.97
N VAL A 417 -0.93 -29.78 -1.48
CA VAL A 417 -2.32 -29.93 -1.03
C VAL A 417 -3.07 -30.77 -2.06
#